data_AF-A0A7K1KTW5-F1
#
_entry.id   AF-A0A7K1KTW5-F1
#
_cell.length_a   1.000
_cell.length_b   1.000
_cell.length_c   1.000
_cell.angle_alpha   90.00
_cell.angle_beta   90.00
_cell.angle_gamma   90.00
#
_symmetry.space_group_name_H-M   'P 1'
#
loop_
_entity.id
_entity.type
_entity.pdbx_description
1 polymer ?
#
loop_
_entity_poly.entity_id
_entity_poly.type
_entity_poly.pdbx_seq_one_letter_code
_entity_poly.pdbx_strand_id
1 'polypeptide(L)'
;MTHHPPIFPPVQQWPILAGPDCPTCGRDTDVTWIGPTTTATGAEVSVWHCRACPTDWPIPTTRWPVLDGPDCPRCHTEITSWAALAPNHGGDLWTCHHGHEFVHTPEGLIILPGDAA
;
A
#
# COMPACT_ATOMS: atom_id res chain seq x y z
N MET A 1 15.58 9.84 -24.50
CA MET A 1 15.74 9.74 -23.05
C MET A 1 14.98 8.49 -22.61
N THR A 2 15.68 7.40 -22.38
CA THR A 2 15.11 6.13 -21.94
C THR A 2 14.77 6.25 -20.46
N HIS A 3 13.51 6.56 -20.16
CA HIS A 3 12.99 6.40 -18.81
C HIS A 3 12.96 4.91 -18.51
N HIS A 4 13.94 4.42 -17.75
CA HIS A 4 13.81 3.15 -17.06
C HIS A 4 12.87 3.43 -15.87
N PRO A 5 11.60 3.00 -15.90
CA PRO A 5 10.81 3.02 -14.68
C PRO A 5 11.56 2.17 -13.64
N PRO A 6 11.57 2.59 -12.36
CA PRO A 6 12.19 1.77 -11.32
C PRO A 6 11.53 0.39 -11.36
N ILE A 7 12.37 -0.65 -11.53
CA ILE A 7 11.95 -2.05 -11.69
C ILE A 7 11.15 -2.52 -10.46
N PHE A 8 11.35 -1.86 -9.32
CA PHE A 8 10.57 -2.02 -8.09
C PHE A 8 10.30 -0.66 -7.42
N PRO A 9 9.18 -0.52 -6.69
CA PRO A 9 8.90 0.66 -5.88
C PRO A 9 9.98 0.85 -4.78
N PRO A 10 10.18 2.09 -4.27
CA PRO A 10 11.09 2.34 -3.15
C PRO A 10 10.73 1.47 -1.94
N VAL A 11 11.73 0.86 -1.31
CA VAL A 11 11.55 -0.06 -0.16
C VAL A 11 10.80 0.58 1.02
N GLN A 12 10.89 1.91 1.18
CA GLN A 12 10.18 2.66 2.22
C GLN A 12 8.66 2.72 2.01
N GLN A 13 8.21 2.37 0.81
CA GLN A 13 6.81 2.34 0.44
C GLN A 13 6.24 0.93 0.55
N TRP A 14 7.11 -0.09 0.64
CA TRP A 14 6.73 -1.51 0.70
C TRP A 14 5.74 -1.73 1.83
N PRO A 15 4.89 -2.76 1.75
CA PRO A 15 3.85 -2.98 2.73
C PRO A 15 4.52 -3.16 4.07
N ILE A 16 4.03 -2.35 4.97
CA ILE A 16 4.73 -2.10 6.20
C ILE A 16 4.40 -3.26 7.17
N LEU A 17 5.43 -4.02 7.55
CA LEU A 17 5.35 -4.92 8.72
C LEU A 17 5.35 -4.13 10.05
N ALA A 18 5.74 -2.85 10.05
CA ALA A 18 5.84 -1.97 11.22
C ALA A 18 5.52 -0.49 10.91
N GLY A 19 4.45 0.08 11.49
CA GLY A 19 3.90 1.40 11.16
C GLY A 19 4.93 2.54 10.97
N PRO A 20 4.62 3.56 10.15
CA PRO A 20 5.53 4.68 9.88
C PRO A 20 5.83 5.47 11.15
N ASP A 21 7.02 6.06 11.23
CA ASP A 21 7.38 6.97 12.32
C ASP A 21 6.40 8.14 12.40
N CYS A 22 5.97 8.47 13.62
CA CYS A 22 5.17 9.66 13.85
C CYS A 22 5.99 10.91 13.49
N PRO A 23 5.53 11.77 12.55
CA PRO A 23 6.29 12.94 12.13
C PRO A 23 6.45 13.99 13.24
N THR A 24 5.61 13.94 14.28
CA THR A 24 5.63 14.89 15.40
C THR A 24 6.60 14.49 16.50
N CYS A 25 6.62 13.20 16.89
CA CYS A 25 7.40 12.72 18.04
C CYS A 25 8.44 11.64 17.72
N GLY A 26 8.50 11.17 16.48
CA GLY A 26 9.47 10.18 16.00
C GLY A 26 9.29 8.76 16.52
N ARG A 27 8.16 8.46 17.20
CA ARG A 27 7.85 7.10 17.67
C ARG A 27 7.13 6.29 16.61
N ASP A 28 7.46 5.01 16.54
CA ASP A 28 6.87 3.99 15.66
C ASP A 28 5.90 3.05 16.42
N THR A 29 6.19 2.72 17.68
CA THR A 29 5.43 1.73 18.47
C THR A 29 4.00 2.14 18.83
N ASP A 30 3.71 3.44 18.83
CA ASP A 30 2.41 4.00 19.21
C ASP A 30 1.57 4.43 17.99
N VAL A 31 1.99 4.02 16.79
CA VAL A 31 1.37 4.42 15.53
C VAL A 31 0.43 3.34 15.01
N THR A 32 -0.81 3.72 14.72
CA THR A 32 -1.83 2.84 14.15
C THR A 32 -2.40 3.45 12.88
N TRP A 33 -2.66 2.62 11.88
CA TRP A 33 -3.49 3.03 10.76
C TRP A 33 -4.95 3.13 11.21
N ILE A 34 -5.66 4.15 10.73
CA ILE A 34 -7.07 4.38 11.09
C ILE A 34 -8.03 4.36 9.89
N GLY A 35 -7.50 4.17 8.67
CA GLY A 35 -8.31 3.98 7.48
C GLY A 35 -7.79 4.73 6.25
N PRO A 36 -8.31 4.39 5.06
CA PRO A 36 -8.09 5.18 3.87
C PRO A 36 -9.01 6.42 3.87
N THR A 37 -8.59 7.49 3.21
CA THR A 37 -9.46 8.63 2.89
C THR A 37 -9.07 9.25 1.55
N THR A 38 -9.89 10.17 1.07
CA THR A 38 -9.64 10.94 -0.15
C THR A 38 -9.46 12.40 0.21
N THR A 39 -8.37 13.02 -0.23
CA THR A 39 -8.16 14.45 -0.03
C THR A 39 -9.13 15.27 -0.87
N ALA A 40 -9.23 16.58 -0.58
CA ALA A 40 -10.03 17.50 -1.39
C ALA A 40 -9.62 17.56 -2.88
N THR A 41 -8.38 17.16 -3.20
CA THR A 41 -7.87 17.08 -4.58
C THR A 41 -8.16 15.74 -5.25
N GLY A 42 -8.87 14.82 -4.58
CA GLY A 42 -9.17 13.49 -5.09
C GLY A 42 -8.05 12.47 -4.91
N ALA A 43 -7.00 12.77 -4.15
CA ALA A 43 -5.89 11.84 -3.94
C ALA A 43 -6.24 10.84 -2.82
N GLU A 44 -6.01 9.55 -3.07
CA GLU A 44 -6.14 8.49 -2.07
C GLU A 44 -4.96 8.55 -1.08
N VAL A 45 -5.26 8.53 0.22
CA VAL A 45 -4.27 8.56 1.29
C VAL A 45 -4.62 7.56 2.39
N SER A 46 -3.59 7.00 3.01
CA SER A 46 -3.71 6.24 4.26
C SER A 46 -3.56 7.18 5.45
N VAL A 47 -4.52 7.18 6.38
CA VAL A 47 -4.45 8.00 7.59
C VAL A 47 -3.88 7.19 8.74
N TRP A 48 -2.91 7.79 9.43
CA TRP A 48 -2.23 7.21 10.57
C TRP A 48 -2.44 8.08 11.80
N HIS A 49 -2.52 7.44 12.96
CA HIS A 49 -2.71 8.07 14.26
C HIS A 49 -1.59 7.65 15.21
N CYS A 50 -0.97 8.62 15.88
CA CYS A 50 -0.02 8.37 16.96
C CYS A 50 -0.71 8.55 18.30
N ARG A 51 -0.76 7.49 19.10
CA ARG A 51 -1.36 7.51 20.44
C ARG A 51 -0.54 8.28 21.47
N ALA A 52 0.76 8.45 21.24
CA ALA A 52 1.66 9.13 22.19
C ALA A 52 1.53 10.66 22.16
N CYS A 53 1.40 11.27 20.98
CA CYS A 53 1.30 12.73 20.80
C CYS A 53 -0.03 13.16 20.13
N PRO A 54 -1.11 12.39 20.34
CA PRO A 54 -2.38 12.37 19.60
C PRO A 54 -2.42 13.18 18.29
N THR A 55 -1.61 12.77 17.31
CA THR A 55 -1.55 13.43 16.01
C THR A 55 -1.98 12.47 14.92
N ASP A 56 -2.78 12.97 13.98
CA ASP A 56 -3.15 12.26 12.76
C ASP A 56 -2.36 12.83 11.58
N TRP A 57 -1.89 11.97 10.68
CA TRP A 57 -1.26 12.41 9.44
C TRP A 57 -1.61 11.50 8.26
N PRO A 58 -1.84 12.08 7.07
CA PRO A 58 -2.02 11.31 5.86
C PRO A 58 -0.67 10.94 5.23
N ILE A 59 -0.59 9.75 4.65
CA ILE A 59 0.47 9.35 3.73
C ILE A 59 -0.16 9.01 2.37
N PRO A 60 0.30 9.61 1.26
CA PRO A 60 -0.25 9.32 -0.07
C PRO A 60 -0.14 7.84 -0.47
N THR A 61 -1.24 7.28 -0.96
CA THR A 61 -1.25 5.95 -1.59
C THR A 61 -0.70 6.11 -3.00
N THR A 62 0.58 5.81 -3.19
CA THR A 62 1.21 5.84 -4.51
C THR A 62 1.05 4.49 -5.19
N ARG A 63 0.78 4.47 -6.50
CA ARG A 63 0.72 3.24 -7.30
C ARG A 63 1.81 3.28 -8.37
N TRP A 64 2.58 2.20 -8.50
CA TRP A 64 3.62 2.05 -9.51
C TRP A 64 3.20 0.99 -10.52
N PRO A 65 3.31 1.26 -11.83
CA PRO A 65 3.20 0.20 -12.82
C PRO A 65 4.37 -0.76 -12.66
N VAL A 66 4.08 -2.05 -12.50
CA VAL A 66 5.09 -3.12 -12.42
C VAL A 66 4.86 -4.05 -13.60
N LEU A 67 5.92 -4.27 -14.39
CA LEU A 67 5.84 -5.11 -15.59
C LEU A 67 6.11 -6.60 -15.30
N ASP A 68 6.66 -6.90 -14.13
CA ASP A 68 7.00 -8.26 -13.66
C ASP A 68 6.38 -8.50 -12.27
N GLY A 69 5.08 -8.24 -12.17
CA GLY A 69 4.28 -8.45 -10.96
C GLY A 69 3.54 -9.79 -11.01
N PRO A 70 2.87 -10.20 -9.91
CA PRO A 70 2.03 -11.38 -9.91
C PRO A 70 0.86 -11.23 -10.88
N ASP A 71 0.46 -12.35 -11.49
CA ASP A 71 -0.75 -12.41 -12.30
C ASP A 71 -1.98 -12.07 -11.46
N CYS A 72 -2.90 -11.30 -12.05
CA CYS A 72 -4.18 -11.08 -11.41
C CYS A 72 -4.90 -12.41 -11.18
N PRO A 73 -5.30 -12.76 -9.95
CA PRO A 73 -5.97 -14.03 -9.66
C PRO A 73 -7.36 -14.17 -10.32
N ARG A 74 -7.92 -13.07 -10.85
CA ARG A 74 -9.23 -13.06 -11.50
C ARG A 74 -9.17 -13.12 -13.02
N CYS A 75 -8.25 -12.37 -13.64
CA CYS A 75 -8.18 -12.25 -15.09
C CYS A 75 -6.85 -12.73 -15.69
N HIS A 76 -5.91 -13.20 -14.86
CA HIS A 76 -4.62 -13.77 -15.26
C HIS A 76 -3.79 -12.85 -16.16
N THR A 77 -3.88 -11.54 -15.91
CA THR A 77 -3.11 -10.54 -16.66
C THR A 77 -1.83 -10.21 -15.92
N GLU A 78 -0.71 -10.22 -16.65
CA GLU A 78 0.65 -9.94 -16.16
C GLU A 78 0.86 -8.46 -15.78
N ILE A 79 0.05 -7.55 -16.34
CA ILE A 79 0.15 -6.11 -16.07
C ILE A 79 -0.60 -5.78 -14.77
N THR A 80 0.18 -5.55 -13.72
CA THR A 80 -0.32 -5.11 -12.42
C THR A 80 0.38 -3.83 -11.96
N SER A 81 -0.34 -3.01 -11.21
CA SER A 81 0.21 -1.89 -10.46
C SER A 81 0.32 -2.31 -9.01
N TRP A 82 1.42 -1.96 -8.39
CA TRP A 82 1.62 -2.18 -6.96
C TRP A 82 1.33 -0.88 -6.21
N ALA A 83 0.66 -0.96 -5.06
CA ALA A 83 0.30 0.17 -4.23
C ALA A 83 1.17 0.22 -2.96
N ALA A 84 1.68 1.40 -2.66
CA ALA A 84 2.35 1.69 -1.40
C ALA A 84 1.37 1.59 -0.25
N LEU A 85 1.86 1.05 0.87
CA LEU A 85 1.19 1.13 2.17
C LEU A 85 -0.25 0.60 2.14
N ALA A 86 -0.38 -0.72 2.19
CA ALA A 86 -1.64 -1.42 2.44
C ALA A 86 -1.69 -1.97 3.87
N PRO A 87 -1.76 -1.13 4.92
CA PRO A 87 -1.63 -1.55 6.32
C PRO A 87 -2.76 -2.49 6.80
N ASN A 88 -3.87 -2.51 6.07
CA ASN A 88 -4.99 -3.43 6.23
C ASN A 88 -4.64 -4.87 5.85
N HIS A 89 -3.56 -5.10 5.11
CA HIS A 89 -3.19 -6.41 4.63
C HIS A 89 -1.70 -6.63 4.87
N GLY A 90 -1.34 -7.72 5.56
CA GLY A 90 0.05 -8.06 5.86
C GLY A 90 0.86 -8.49 4.63
N GLY A 91 0.75 -7.75 3.51
CA GLY A 91 1.33 -8.07 2.22
C GLY A 91 1.18 -6.94 1.19
N ASP A 92 1.70 -7.19 -0.01
CA ASP A 92 1.74 -6.28 -1.15
C ASP A 92 0.37 -6.10 -1.79
N LEU A 93 -0.18 -4.88 -1.78
CA LEU A 93 -1.42 -4.58 -2.51
C LEU A 93 -1.11 -4.38 -4.00
N TRP A 94 -1.78 -5.17 -4.82
CA TRP A 94 -1.70 -5.16 -6.27
C TRP A 94 -3.05 -4.78 -6.87
N THR A 95 -3.01 -4.16 -8.04
CA THR A 95 -4.19 -3.79 -8.82
C THR A 95 -3.92 -4.08 -10.29
N CYS A 96 -4.70 -4.94 -10.92
CA CYS A 96 -4.53 -5.16 -12.36
C CYS A 96 -5.10 -4.00 -13.19
N HIS A 97 -4.77 -3.96 -14.48
CA HIS A 97 -5.30 -2.91 -15.38
C HIS A 97 -6.84 -2.91 -15.54
N HIS A 98 -7.51 -3.99 -15.14
CA HIS A 98 -8.97 -4.07 -15.06
C HIS A 98 -9.55 -3.56 -13.73
N GLY A 99 -8.70 -3.08 -12.81
CA GLY A 99 -9.11 -2.55 -11.51
C GLY A 99 -9.34 -3.59 -10.42
N HIS A 100 -8.95 -4.86 -10.62
CA HIS A 100 -9.04 -5.86 -9.56
C HIS A 100 -7.91 -5.69 -8.56
N GLU A 101 -8.27 -5.41 -7.30
CA GLU A 101 -7.33 -5.39 -6.18
C GLU A 101 -7.13 -6.78 -5.59
N PHE A 102 -5.92 -7.07 -5.12
CA PHE A 102 -5.56 -8.29 -4.38
C PHE A 102 -4.27 -8.06 -3.59
N VAL A 103 -4.03 -8.83 -2.55
CA VAL A 103 -2.82 -8.74 -1.74
C VAL A 103 -1.97 -9.99 -1.88
N HIS A 104 -0.67 -9.83 -2.03
CA HIS A 104 0.29 -10.91 -1.99
C HIS A 104 1.10 -10.86 -0.69
N THR A 105 0.93 -11.85 0.17
CA THR A 105 1.64 -11.93 1.46
C THR A 105 3.09 -12.42 1.29
N PRO A 106 3.99 -12.15 2.25
CA PRO A 106 5.34 -12.73 2.28
C PRO A 106 5.36 -14.25 2.23
N GLU A 107 4.32 -14.91 2.74
CA GLU A 107 4.15 -16.37 2.74
C GLU A 107 3.72 -16.94 1.38
N GLY A 108 3.49 -16.08 0.37
CA GLY A 108 3.04 -16.50 -0.96
C GLY A 108 1.53 -16.69 -1.09
N LEU A 109 0.74 -16.22 -0.11
CA LEU A 109 -0.72 -16.29 -0.15
C LEU A 109 -1.30 -15.06 -0.86
N ILE A 110 -2.38 -15.28 -1.61
CA ILE A 110 -3.18 -14.23 -2.25
C ILE A 110 -4.44 -13.98 -1.43
N ILE A 111 -4.69 -12.73 -1.01
CA ILE A 111 -5.91 -12.30 -0.32
C ILE A 111 -6.73 -11.42 -1.27
N LEU A 112 -8.02 -11.74 -1.46
CA LEU A 112 -8.93 -10.94 -2.29
C LEU A 112 -9.75 -9.95 -1.44
N PRO A 113 -10.18 -8.80 -2.01
CA PRO A 113 -11.15 -7.92 -1.37
C PRO A 113 -12.45 -8.69 -1.12
N GLY A 114 -12.73 -8.98 0.16
CA GLY A 114 -13.88 -9.78 0.61
C GLY A 114 -13.51 -10.98 1.49
N ASP A 115 -12.26 -11.45 1.47
CA ASP A 115 -11.80 -12.56 2.31
C ASP A 115 -11.21 -12.09 3.66
N ALA A 116 -10.97 -10.78 3.80
CA ALA A 116 -10.61 -10.14 5.06
C ALA A 116 -11.88 -9.81 5.86
N ALA A 117 -12.48 -10.84 6.47
CA ALA A 117 -13.62 -10.72 7.40
C ALA A 117 -13.23 -11.21 8.80
#